data_AF-A0A7C3E782-F1
#
_entry.id   AF-A0A7C3E782-F1
#
_cell.length_a   1.000
_cell.length_b   1.000
_cell.length_c   1.000
_cell.angle_alpha   90.00
_cell.angle_beta   90.00
_cell.angle_gamma   90.00
#
_symmetry.space_group_name_H-M   'P 1'
#
loop_
_entity.id
_entity.type
_entity.pdbx_description
1 polymer ?
#
loop_
_entity_poly.entity_id
_entity_poly.type
_entity_poly.pdbx_seq_one_letter_code
_entity_poly.pdbx_strand_id
1 'polypeptide(L)'
;MALNPGSSAPMSPSRAARALCPHCGFCCNGVLFGDVRLRPGDVPERLAQLGLGLHGPPGRQRFLQPCSCFDGRLCRIYAERPERCRTFTCSLLQRLQQGRIDLTTARGIVTQAREQWARVLEALRSAGDPAPHLPLHRRVARALAEPLDLADPRAAATRRRLLLAVQRLARTLERHFLAPVRKPRGSQSRP
;
A
#
# COMPACT_ATOMS: atom_id res chain seq x y z
N MET A 1 28.27 -22.54 12.60
CA MET A 1 27.79 -21.24 12.06
C MET A 1 26.76 -21.56 10.99
N ALA A 2 25.47 -21.62 11.33
CA ALA A 2 24.43 -21.98 10.37
C ALA A 2 24.13 -20.77 9.48
N LEU A 3 24.41 -20.89 8.18
CA LEU A 3 23.98 -19.92 7.18
C LEU A 3 22.44 -19.92 7.16
N ASN A 4 21.82 -18.79 7.52
CA ASN A 4 20.38 -18.62 7.45
C ASN A 4 19.94 -18.76 5.98
N PRO A 5 19.11 -19.76 5.60
CA PRO A 5 18.75 -20.04 4.22
C PRO A 5 17.88 -18.97 3.54
N GLY A 6 17.63 -17.82 4.19
CA GLY A 6 16.88 -16.68 3.65
C GLY A 6 17.67 -15.37 3.53
N SER A 7 18.94 -15.35 3.92
CA SER A 7 19.77 -14.14 3.81
C SER A 7 20.40 -14.04 2.43
N SER A 8 20.10 -12.97 1.71
CA SER A 8 20.67 -12.67 0.39
C SER A 8 21.46 -11.37 0.44
N ALA A 9 22.29 -11.11 -0.58
CA ALA A 9 23.10 -9.89 -0.61
C ALA A 9 22.19 -8.64 -0.60
N PRO A 10 22.54 -7.60 0.18
CA PRO A 10 21.77 -6.37 0.23
C PRO A 10 21.67 -5.74 -1.16
N MET A 11 20.50 -5.16 -1.45
CA MET A 11 20.19 -4.58 -2.75
C MET A 11 20.04 -3.07 -2.61
N SER A 12 20.65 -2.30 -3.53
CA SER A 12 20.53 -0.84 -3.48
C SER A 12 19.06 -0.40 -3.53
N PRO A 13 18.69 0.70 -2.84
CA PRO A 13 17.29 1.13 -2.75
C PRO A 13 16.59 1.25 -4.10
N SER A 14 17.29 1.80 -5.09
CA SER A 14 16.78 2.01 -6.44
C SER A 14 16.56 0.69 -7.20
N ARG A 15 17.50 -0.27 -7.11
CA ARG A 15 17.33 -1.60 -7.71
C ARG A 15 16.19 -2.37 -7.07
N ALA A 16 16.10 -2.36 -5.74
CA ALA A 16 15.04 -3.06 -5.01
C ALA A 16 13.65 -2.50 -5.35
N ALA A 17 13.52 -1.17 -5.42
CA ALA A 17 12.27 -0.53 -5.79
C ALA A 17 11.86 -0.88 -7.23
N ARG A 18 12.79 -0.84 -8.19
CA ARG A 18 12.54 -1.23 -9.58
C ARG A 18 12.15 -2.70 -9.73
N ALA A 19 12.70 -3.59 -8.90
CA ALA A 19 12.41 -5.01 -8.94
C ALA A 19 11.08 -5.40 -8.27
N LEU A 20 10.59 -4.60 -7.31
CA LEU A 20 9.43 -4.98 -6.48
C LEU A 20 8.19 -4.10 -6.68
N CYS A 21 8.35 -2.77 -6.73
CA CYS A 21 7.23 -1.84 -6.77
C CYS A 21 6.30 -2.03 -7.99
N PRO A 22 6.80 -2.31 -9.22
CA PRO A 22 5.95 -2.56 -10.39
C PRO A 22 4.95 -3.71 -10.22
N HIS A 23 5.21 -4.63 -9.29
CA HIS A 23 4.34 -5.77 -9.06
C HIS A 23 3.15 -5.44 -8.16
N CYS A 24 3.29 -4.52 -7.19
CA CYS A 24 2.21 -4.21 -6.24
C CYS A 24 1.67 -2.79 -6.35
N GLY A 25 2.53 -1.78 -6.44
CA GLY A 25 2.15 -0.37 -6.38
C GLY A 25 1.31 0.02 -5.16
N PHE A 26 1.32 -0.76 -4.06
CA PHE A 26 0.32 -0.62 -3.00
C PHE A 26 0.35 0.70 -2.23
N CYS A 27 1.49 1.39 -2.22
CA CYS A 27 1.60 2.75 -1.69
C CYS A 27 0.99 3.83 -2.62
N CYS A 28 0.75 3.50 -3.89
CA CYS A 28 0.30 4.43 -4.94
C CYS A 28 -1.08 4.08 -5.54
N ASN A 29 -1.62 2.90 -5.29
CA ASN A 29 -2.88 2.44 -5.89
C ASN A 29 -4.08 2.46 -4.92
N GLY A 30 -3.93 3.03 -3.73
CA GLY A 30 -5.01 3.12 -2.75
C GLY A 30 -5.17 1.93 -1.81
N VAL A 31 -4.30 0.92 -1.87
CA VAL A 31 -4.37 -0.26 -0.99
C VAL A 31 -3.82 0.05 0.42
N LEU A 32 -2.67 0.72 0.54
CA LEU A 32 -2.09 1.06 1.85
C LEU A 32 -2.60 2.37 2.42
N PHE A 33 -2.86 3.36 1.55
CA PHE A 33 -3.16 4.72 1.96
C PHE A 33 -4.37 5.24 1.20
N GLY A 34 -5.21 6.03 1.87
CA GLY A 34 -6.34 6.72 1.25
C GLY A 34 -5.99 8.09 0.67
N ASP A 35 -5.04 8.78 1.30
CA ASP A 35 -4.57 10.09 0.91
C ASP A 35 -3.15 10.33 1.43
N VAL A 36 -2.50 11.36 0.89
CA VAL A 36 -1.17 11.79 1.30
C VAL A 36 -1.18 13.31 1.43
N ARG A 37 -0.90 13.80 2.64
CA ARG A 37 -0.76 15.25 2.91
C ARG A 37 0.60 15.75 2.45
N LEU A 38 0.61 16.94 1.87
CA LEU A 38 1.85 17.67 1.56
C LEU A 38 2.56 18.09 2.85
N ARG A 39 3.87 18.34 2.71
CA ARG A 39 4.78 18.76 3.79
C ARG A 39 5.35 20.15 3.48
N PRO A 40 5.91 20.87 4.47
CA PRO A 40 6.46 22.21 4.28
C PRO A 40 7.56 22.36 3.19
N GLY A 41 8.15 21.27 2.68
CA GLY A 41 9.10 21.29 1.56
C GLY A 41 8.51 20.92 0.19
N ASP A 42 7.22 20.57 0.12
CA ASP A 42 6.55 20.29 -1.14
C ASP A 42 6.16 21.62 -1.82
N VAL A 43 6.23 21.67 -3.16
CA VAL A 43 5.80 22.82 -3.96
C VAL A 43 4.48 22.47 -4.66
N PRO A 44 3.31 22.87 -4.09
CA PRO A 44 2.00 22.42 -4.57
C PRO A 44 1.74 22.74 -6.05
N GLU A 45 2.13 23.94 -6.49
CA GLU A 45 1.91 24.43 -7.85
C GLU A 45 2.66 23.56 -8.86
N ARG A 46 3.93 23.23 -8.56
CA ARG A 46 4.75 22.34 -9.38
C ARG A 46 4.16 20.93 -9.43
N LEU A 47 3.71 20.39 -8.30
CA LEU A 47 3.09 19.07 -8.25
C LEU A 47 1.79 19.01 -9.05
N ALA A 48 0.97 20.06 -9.00
CA ALA A 48 -0.26 20.17 -9.78
C ALA A 48 0.03 20.22 -11.29
N GLN A 49 1.05 21.00 -11.72
CA GLN A 49 1.50 21.04 -13.13
C GLN A 49 1.98 19.67 -13.63
N LEU A 50 2.56 18.85 -12.73
CA LEU A 50 2.99 17.48 -13.02
C LEU A 50 1.83 16.46 -12.99
N GLY A 51 0.59 16.92 -12.81
CA GLY A 51 -0.64 16.11 -12.89
C GLY A 51 -1.10 15.53 -11.55
N LEU A 52 -0.59 16.02 -10.41
CA LEU A 52 -1.04 15.58 -9.09
C LEU A 52 -2.33 16.32 -8.69
N GLY A 53 -3.42 15.58 -8.46
CA GLY A 53 -4.70 16.16 -8.03
C GLY A 53 -4.67 16.57 -6.55
N LEU A 54 -4.53 17.87 -6.28
CA LEU A 54 -4.48 18.43 -4.93
C LEU A 54 -5.87 18.88 -4.43
N HIS A 55 -6.13 18.64 -3.15
CA HIS A 55 -7.39 18.98 -2.48
C HIS A 55 -7.13 19.60 -1.11
N GLY A 56 -8.02 20.50 -0.69
CA GLY A 56 -7.98 21.17 0.60
C GLY A 56 -7.35 22.57 0.53
N PRO A 57 -7.41 23.33 1.65
CA PRO A 57 -6.90 24.69 1.69
C PRO A 57 -5.37 24.73 1.66
N PRO A 58 -4.77 25.87 1.23
CA PRO A 58 -3.33 26.08 1.28
C PRO A 58 -2.71 25.71 2.63
N GLY A 59 -1.53 25.09 2.61
CA GLY A 59 -0.85 24.59 3.82
C GLY A 59 -1.42 23.31 4.43
N ARG A 60 -2.60 22.84 3.98
CA ARG A 60 -3.21 21.56 4.41
C ARG A 60 -3.59 20.68 3.22
N GLN A 61 -3.03 20.96 2.05
CA GLN A 61 -3.29 20.24 0.83
C GLN A 61 -2.87 18.77 0.94
N ARG A 62 -3.64 17.92 0.26
CA ARG A 62 -3.39 16.48 0.11
C ARG A 62 -3.79 16.03 -1.27
N PHE A 63 -3.30 14.88 -1.70
CA PHE A 63 -3.84 14.17 -2.86
C PHE A 63 -4.43 12.84 -2.42
N LEU A 64 -5.44 12.38 -3.16
CA LEU A 64 -6.10 11.10 -2.89
C LEU A 64 -5.36 9.95 -3.57
N GLN A 65 -5.62 8.74 -3.07
CA GLN A 65 -5.18 7.50 -3.67
C GLN A 65 -6.39 6.75 -4.25
N PRO A 66 -6.31 6.11 -5.44
CA PRO A 66 -5.12 5.92 -6.27
C PRO A 66 -4.52 7.24 -6.76
N CYS A 67 -3.19 7.35 -6.71
CA CYS A 67 -2.48 8.55 -7.11
C CYS A 67 -2.63 8.77 -8.62
N SER A 68 -2.99 9.99 -9.04
CA SER A 68 -3.14 10.34 -10.46
C SER A 68 -1.86 10.15 -11.26
N CYS A 69 -0.69 10.30 -10.62
CA CYS A 69 0.63 10.10 -11.24
C CYS A 69 1.10 8.62 -11.25
N PHE A 70 0.31 7.68 -10.75
CA PHE A 70 0.62 6.25 -10.84
C PHE A 70 0.17 5.71 -12.21
N ASP A 71 1.05 5.01 -12.93
CA ASP A 71 0.76 4.45 -14.26
C ASP A 71 0.32 2.97 -14.23
N GLY A 72 0.11 2.41 -13.03
CA GLY A 72 -0.16 0.99 -12.83
C GLY A 72 1.08 0.16 -12.47
N ARG A 73 2.29 0.71 -12.63
CA ARG A 73 3.57 0.07 -12.28
C ARG A 73 4.43 0.98 -11.40
N LEU A 74 4.69 2.21 -11.85
CA LEU A 74 5.56 3.18 -11.18
C LEU A 74 4.93 4.58 -11.19
N CYS A 75 5.57 5.49 -10.47
CA CYS A 75 5.19 6.90 -10.45
C CYS A 75 5.79 7.60 -11.68
N ARG A 76 4.96 8.28 -12.47
CA ARG A 76 5.41 9.06 -13.65
C ARG A 76 6.30 10.26 -13.27
N ILE A 77 6.18 10.74 -12.03
CA ILE A 77 6.92 11.91 -11.51
C ILE A 77 7.98 11.48 -10.49
N TYR A 78 8.62 10.32 -10.68
CA TYR A 78 9.42 9.65 -9.64
C TYR A 78 10.51 10.53 -8.99
N ALA A 79 11.17 11.39 -9.77
CA ALA A 79 12.20 12.33 -9.29
C ALA A 79 11.59 13.48 -8.47
N GLU A 80 10.42 13.96 -8.89
CA GLU A 80 9.69 15.10 -8.35
C GLU A 80 8.68 14.70 -7.25
N ARG A 81 8.77 13.46 -6.74
CA ARG A 81 7.84 12.95 -5.73
C ARG A 81 7.82 13.85 -4.49
N PRO A 82 6.62 14.10 -3.92
CA PRO A 82 6.51 14.85 -2.68
C PRO A 82 7.22 14.13 -1.53
N GLU A 83 7.57 14.88 -0.49
CA GLU A 83 8.42 14.47 0.64
C GLU A 83 7.97 13.12 1.23
N ARG A 84 6.67 12.96 1.51
CA ARG A 84 6.13 11.68 2.05
C ARG A 84 6.32 10.51 1.10
N CYS A 85 6.14 10.72 -0.20
CA CYS A 85 6.33 9.67 -1.19
C CYS A 85 7.81 9.29 -1.35
N ARG A 86 8.72 10.25 -1.18
CA ARG A 86 10.18 10.02 -1.27
C ARG A 86 10.71 9.30 -0.04
N THR A 87 10.25 9.67 1.14
CA THR A 87 10.76 9.17 2.44
C THR A 87 10.13 7.86 2.88
N PHE A 88 8.90 7.57 2.44
CA PHE A 88 8.26 6.29 2.76
C PHE A 88 8.90 5.12 2.02
N THR A 89 9.28 4.08 2.76
CA THR A 89 9.69 2.77 2.23
C THR A 89 8.92 1.69 2.99
N CYS A 90 8.15 0.85 2.29
CA CYS A 90 7.40 -0.22 2.94
C CYS A 90 8.32 -1.29 3.51
N SER A 91 7.89 -1.97 4.56
CA SER A 91 8.71 -2.94 5.30
C SER A 91 9.18 -4.12 4.46
N LEU A 92 8.43 -4.49 3.42
CA LEU A 92 8.83 -5.54 2.49
C LEU A 92 10.05 -5.10 1.68
N LEU A 93 10.00 -3.88 1.13
CA LEU A 93 11.08 -3.29 0.37
C LEU A 93 12.31 -3.05 1.26
N GLN A 94 12.12 -2.59 2.50
CA GLN A 94 13.21 -2.43 3.47
C GLN A 94 13.92 -3.76 3.77
N ARG A 95 13.16 -4.84 3.99
CA ARG A 95 13.75 -6.17 4.24
C ARG A 95 14.54 -6.68 3.04
N LEU A 96 14.04 -6.47 1.83
CA LEU A 96 14.74 -6.82 0.58
C LEU A 96 16.03 -5.99 0.40
N GLN A 97 15.97 -4.67 0.63
CA GLN A 97 17.15 -3.79 0.56
C GLN A 97 18.25 -4.23 1.53
N GLN A 98 17.85 -4.66 2.73
CA GLN A 98 18.75 -5.12 3.79
C GLN A 98 19.20 -6.58 3.63
N GLY A 99 18.80 -7.28 2.57
CA GLY A 99 19.17 -8.68 2.35
C GLY A 99 18.54 -9.68 3.31
N ARG A 100 17.52 -9.27 4.09
CA ARG A 100 16.85 -10.14 5.08
C ARG A 100 15.91 -11.17 4.45
N ILE A 101 15.46 -10.89 3.24
CA ILE A 101 14.69 -11.78 2.39
C ILE A 101 15.20 -11.59 0.96
N ASP A 102 15.12 -12.63 0.14
CA ASP A 102 15.43 -12.55 -1.28
C ASP A 102 14.26 -12.00 -2.11
N LEU A 103 14.54 -11.74 -3.39
CA LEU A 103 13.54 -11.20 -4.32
C LEU A 103 12.39 -12.20 -4.57
N THR A 104 12.68 -13.51 -4.60
CA THR A 104 11.69 -14.57 -4.81
C THR A 104 10.66 -14.57 -3.68
N THR A 105 11.12 -14.55 -2.42
CA THR A 105 10.28 -14.45 -1.23
C THR A 105 9.47 -13.15 -1.23
N ALA A 106 10.12 -12.03 -1.56
CA ALA A 106 9.44 -10.74 -1.64
C ALA A 106 8.31 -10.74 -2.69
N ARG A 107 8.56 -11.31 -3.87
CA ARG A 107 7.56 -11.46 -4.94
C ARG A 107 6.43 -12.40 -4.53
N GLY A 108 6.73 -13.49 -3.84
CA GLY A 108 5.72 -14.40 -3.28
C GLY A 108 4.74 -13.68 -2.33
N ILE A 109 5.27 -12.84 -1.43
CA ILE A 109 4.45 -12.00 -0.52
C ILE A 109 3.59 -11.01 -1.32
N VAL A 110 4.14 -10.39 -2.37
CA VAL A 110 3.36 -9.50 -3.26
C VAL A 110 2.22 -10.26 -3.95
N THR A 111 2.50 -11.43 -4.53
CA THR A 111 1.48 -12.26 -5.19
C THR A 111 0.35 -12.60 -4.22
N GLN A 112 0.68 -13.11 -3.02
CA GLN A 112 -0.30 -13.42 -1.99
C GLN A 112 -1.16 -12.21 -1.63
N ALA A 113 -0.56 -11.04 -1.42
CA ALA A 113 -1.29 -9.83 -1.07
C ALA A 113 -2.18 -9.33 -2.22
N ARG A 114 -1.75 -9.47 -3.48
CA ARG A 114 -2.57 -9.14 -4.66
C ARG A 114 -3.77 -10.06 -4.80
N GLU A 115 -3.61 -11.36 -4.58
CA GLU A 115 -4.73 -12.30 -4.61
C GLU A 115 -5.76 -11.97 -3.52
N GLN A 116 -5.30 -11.62 -2.32
CA GLN A 116 -6.18 -11.18 -1.24
C GLN A 116 -6.89 -9.88 -1.59
N TRP A 117 -6.19 -8.92 -2.20
CA TRP A 117 -6.79 -7.68 -2.70
C TRP A 117 -7.86 -7.96 -3.77
N ALA A 118 -7.58 -8.84 -4.73
CA ALA A 118 -8.56 -9.25 -5.74
C ALA A 118 -9.82 -9.88 -5.11
N ARG A 119 -9.66 -10.70 -4.05
CA ARG A 119 -10.79 -11.25 -3.29
C ARG A 119 -11.61 -10.18 -2.57
N VAL A 120 -10.99 -9.11 -2.08
CA VAL A 120 -11.71 -7.96 -1.51
C VAL A 120 -12.52 -7.25 -2.59
N LEU A 121 -11.94 -6.99 -3.76
CA LEU A 121 -12.65 -6.36 -4.88
C LEU A 121 -13.83 -7.22 -5.35
N GLU A 122 -13.67 -8.54 -5.43
CA GLU A 122 -14.74 -9.46 -5.77
C GLU A 122 -15.87 -9.45 -4.73
N ALA A 123 -15.51 -9.50 -3.44
CA ALA A 123 -16.50 -9.43 -2.36
C ALA A 123 -17.23 -8.06 -2.33
N LEU A 124 -16.53 -6.97 -2.65
CA LEU A 124 -17.15 -5.64 -2.79
C LEU A 124 -18.17 -5.63 -3.93
N ARG A 125 -17.81 -6.15 -5.11
CA ARG A 125 -18.74 -6.26 -6.25
C ARG A 125 -19.97 -7.08 -5.89
N SER A 126 -19.78 -8.22 -5.21
CA SER A 126 -20.88 -9.05 -4.71
C SER A 126 -21.78 -8.30 -3.71
N ALA A 127 -21.24 -7.29 -3.01
CA ALA A 127 -21.97 -6.44 -2.07
C ALA A 127 -22.50 -5.14 -2.71
N GLY A 128 -22.46 -5.02 -4.04
CA GLY A 128 -22.94 -3.86 -4.81
C GLY A 128 -21.93 -2.73 -5.02
N ASP A 129 -20.84 -2.66 -4.24
CA ASP A 129 -19.75 -1.68 -4.34
C ASP A 129 -20.23 -0.22 -4.53
N PRO A 130 -20.78 0.43 -3.51
CA PRO A 130 -21.59 1.66 -3.65
C PRO A 130 -20.80 2.90 -4.09
N ALA A 131 -19.47 2.84 -4.22
CA ALA A 131 -18.64 4.00 -4.53
C ALA A 131 -17.31 3.62 -5.19
N PRO A 132 -17.31 3.08 -6.42
CA PRO A 132 -16.12 2.48 -7.05
C PRO A 132 -14.98 3.49 -7.29
N HIS A 133 -15.29 4.79 -7.34
CA HIS A 133 -14.34 5.88 -7.50
C HIS A 133 -13.57 6.25 -6.20
N LEU A 134 -13.99 5.74 -5.04
CA LEU A 134 -13.35 6.03 -3.76
C LEU A 134 -12.18 5.07 -3.46
N PRO A 135 -11.25 5.46 -2.58
CA PRO A 135 -10.21 4.56 -2.10
C PRO A 135 -10.79 3.30 -1.43
N LEU A 136 -10.06 2.18 -1.48
CA LEU A 136 -10.53 0.86 -1.03
C LEU A 136 -11.15 0.87 0.38
N HIS A 137 -10.47 1.50 1.35
CA HIS A 137 -10.95 1.56 2.73
C HIS A 137 -12.32 2.25 2.87
N ARG A 138 -12.61 3.27 2.04
CA ARG A 138 -13.92 3.96 2.04
C ARG A 138 -15.00 3.10 1.40
N ARG A 139 -14.68 2.39 0.31
CA ARG A 139 -15.59 1.43 -0.33
C ARG A 139 -16.02 0.35 0.65
N VAL A 140 -15.05 -0.26 1.33
CA VAL A 140 -15.30 -1.26 2.37
C VAL A 140 -16.12 -0.69 3.51
N ALA A 141 -15.75 0.48 4.05
CA ALA A 141 -16.48 1.09 5.16
C ALA A 141 -17.95 1.36 4.80
N ARG A 142 -18.22 1.91 3.61
CA ARG A 142 -19.58 2.14 3.12
C ARG A 142 -20.36 0.85 2.94
N ALA A 143 -19.79 -0.14 2.24
CA ALA A 143 -20.42 -1.44 2.03
C ALA A 143 -20.71 -2.18 3.34
N LEU A 144 -19.97 -1.93 4.41
CA LEU A 144 -20.24 -2.50 5.74
C LEU A 144 -21.23 -1.68 6.59
N ALA A 145 -21.39 -0.39 6.28
CA ALA A 145 -22.33 0.50 6.97
C ALA A 145 -23.77 0.36 6.48
N GLU A 146 -23.98 -0.11 5.23
CA GLU A 146 -25.32 -0.37 4.71
C GLU A 146 -26.11 -1.34 5.61
N PRO A 147 -27.40 -1.14 5.85
CA PRO A 147 -28.23 -2.14 6.54
C PRO A 147 -28.17 -3.51 5.84
N LEU A 148 -28.29 -4.59 6.61
CA LEU A 148 -28.50 -5.91 6.01
C LEU A 148 -29.95 -5.99 5.50
N ASP A 149 -30.12 -6.29 4.23
CA ASP A 149 -31.41 -6.71 3.70
C ASP A 149 -31.69 -8.14 4.21
N LEU A 150 -32.61 -8.25 5.19
CA LEU A 150 -32.98 -9.54 5.77
C LEU A 150 -33.86 -10.37 4.83
N ALA A 151 -34.40 -9.78 3.76
CA ALA A 151 -35.14 -10.50 2.74
C ALA A 151 -34.21 -11.20 1.74
N ASP A 152 -32.97 -10.74 1.56
CA ASP A 152 -31.97 -11.42 0.75
C ASP A 152 -31.23 -12.51 1.57
N PRO A 153 -31.46 -13.81 1.30
CA PRO A 153 -30.79 -14.89 2.02
C PRO A 153 -29.26 -14.89 1.84
N ARG A 154 -28.72 -14.14 0.87
CA ARG A 154 -27.28 -14.04 0.59
C ARG A 154 -26.61 -12.89 1.32
N ALA A 155 -27.36 -11.88 1.79
CA ALA A 155 -26.81 -10.64 2.35
C ALA A 155 -25.81 -10.89 3.48
N ALA A 156 -26.17 -11.74 4.45
CA ALA A 156 -25.30 -12.10 5.57
C ALA A 156 -24.02 -12.82 5.11
N ALA A 157 -24.14 -13.75 4.15
CA ALA A 157 -23.00 -14.50 3.61
C ALA A 157 -22.05 -13.59 2.82
N THR A 158 -22.58 -12.66 2.02
CA THR A 158 -21.80 -11.66 1.27
C THR A 158 -21.05 -10.73 2.22
N ARG A 159 -21.71 -10.18 3.26
CA ARG A 159 -21.06 -9.34 4.26
C ARG A 159 -19.96 -10.10 5.01
N ARG A 160 -20.21 -11.33 5.43
CA ARG A 160 -19.20 -12.19 6.07
C ARG A 160 -17.99 -12.41 5.15
N ARG A 161 -18.22 -12.67 3.86
CA ARG A 161 -17.15 -12.86 2.86
C ARG A 161 -16.30 -11.60 2.73
N LEU A 162 -16.91 -10.42 2.67
CA LEU A 162 -16.21 -9.14 2.62
C LEU A 162 -15.34 -8.92 3.87
N LEU A 163 -15.90 -9.11 5.06
CA LEU A 163 -15.17 -8.97 6.33
C LEU A 163 -13.94 -9.89 6.39
N LEU A 164 -14.11 -11.17 6.05
CA LEU A 164 -13.01 -12.13 6.07
C LEU A 164 -11.93 -11.81 5.03
N ALA A 165 -12.32 -11.39 3.83
CA ALA A 165 -11.38 -10.98 2.78
C ALA A 165 -10.55 -9.76 3.24
N VAL A 166 -11.22 -8.75 3.81
CA VAL A 166 -10.56 -7.54 4.33
C VAL A 166 -9.64 -7.87 5.48
N GLN A 167 -10.08 -8.68 6.45
CA GLN A 167 -9.25 -9.10 7.59
C GLN A 167 -8.01 -9.88 7.14
N ARG A 168 -8.13 -10.71 6.11
CA ARG A 168 -6.99 -11.45 5.55
C ARG A 168 -5.99 -10.51 4.89
N LEU A 169 -6.47 -9.58 4.06
CA LEU A 169 -5.62 -8.57 3.42
C LEU A 169 -4.94 -7.68 4.46
N ALA A 170 -5.70 -7.12 5.42
CA ALA A 170 -5.19 -6.22 6.45
C ALA A 170 -4.03 -6.88 7.23
N ARG A 171 -4.19 -8.12 7.68
CA ARG A 171 -3.14 -8.86 8.39
C ARG A 171 -1.87 -9.05 7.54
N THR A 172 -2.00 -9.24 6.24
CA THR A 172 -0.84 -9.38 5.34
C THR A 172 -0.16 -8.03 5.14
N LEU A 173 -0.93 -6.96 4.92
CA LEU A 173 -0.42 -5.60 4.75
C LEU A 173 0.29 -5.11 6.02
N GLU A 174 -0.32 -5.28 7.19
CA GLU A 174 0.26 -4.96 8.48
C GLU A 174 1.58 -5.70 8.68
N ARG A 175 1.58 -7.03 8.58
CA ARG A 175 2.77 -7.85 8.87
C ARG A 175 3.93 -7.60 7.91
N HIS A 176 3.66 -7.37 6.63
CA HIS A 176 4.71 -7.38 5.62
C HIS A 176 5.05 -6.01 5.04
N PHE A 177 4.12 -5.05 5.06
CA PHE A 177 4.29 -3.76 4.39
C PHE A 177 4.36 -2.58 5.36
N LEU A 178 3.72 -2.66 6.53
CA LEU A 178 3.62 -1.55 7.49
C LEU A 178 4.37 -1.79 8.80
N ALA A 179 4.51 -3.04 9.26
CA ALA A 179 5.16 -3.35 10.52
C ALA A 179 6.63 -2.88 10.53
N PRO A 180 7.09 -2.13 11.55
CA PRO A 180 8.45 -1.63 11.58
C PRO A 180 9.49 -2.74 11.44
N VAL A 181 10.47 -2.53 10.56
CA VAL A 181 11.62 -3.44 10.45
C VAL A 181 12.53 -3.22 11.66
N ARG A 182 12.57 -4.19 12.57
CA ARG A 182 13.44 -4.13 13.77
C ARG A 182 14.89 -3.88 13.36
N LYS A 183 15.58 -2.92 13.98
CA LYS A 183 17.03 -2.75 13.79
C LYS A 183 17.78 -3.99 14.32
N PRO A 184 18.89 -4.41 13.70
CA PRO A 184 19.78 -5.40 14.33
C PRO A 184 20.21 -4.89 15.71
N ARG A 185 20.32 -5.76 16.71
CA ARG A 185 20.88 -5.37 18.02
C ARG A 185 22.41 -5.27 17.85
N GLY A 186 22.98 -4.08 18.09
CA GLY A 186 24.43 -3.74 18.01
C GLY A 186 24.79 -3.05 16.69
N SER A 187 25.39 -1.86 16.62
CA SER A 187 26.39 -1.20 17.47
C SER A 187 25.88 0.04 18.23
N GLN A 188 25.81 -0.04 19.55
CA GLN A 188 25.93 1.16 20.38
C GLN A 188 27.43 1.48 20.48
N SER A 189 27.89 2.47 19.73
CA SER A 189 29.11 3.18 20.11
C SER A 189 28.78 4.00 21.35
N ARG A 190 29.29 3.56 22.51
CA ARG A 190 29.29 4.35 23.75
C ARG A 190 30.13 5.62 23.52
N PRO A 191 29.71 6.79 24.00
CA PRO A 191 30.64 7.89 24.24
C PRO A 191 31.65 7.49 25.34
#